data_AF-A0A9X8N015-F1
#
_entry.id   AF-A0A9X8N015-F1
#
_cell.length_a   1.000
_cell.length_b   1.000
_cell.length_c   1.000
_cell.angle_alpha   90.00
_cell.angle_beta   90.00
_cell.angle_gamma   90.00
#
_symmetry.space_group_name_H-M   'P 1'
#
loop_
_entity.id
_entity.type
_entity.pdbx_description
1 polymer ?
#
loop_
_entity_poly.entity_id
_entity_poly.type
_entity_poly.pdbx_seq_one_letter_code
_entity_poly.pdbx_strand_id
1 'polypeptide(L)'
;MTITLEGVYAAVRSMLSGIEGLDGADVVGDGPPDAGNPHAEVHDGAVHWVVLERNKEVERRTARNLDEFLYWAALHTTRDAASRWELDHRGLLPGCSDTRVGWLARQVQLLELVRPEWADRFRAQILQQCPGVRLQDVDAYPIGRRARLWRRGKGKGRPARGAEVWDRFGSPLGRFAHPKGTPFAQRSLPPTYLACEYHVYSWIRLWSREHVDKYGFIQSGKVAPWFGQPGGGTQFLLPEGISVQWLIDQGYIREEPVR
;
A
#
# COMPACT_ATOMS: atom_id res chain seq x y z
N MET A 1 14.13 20.69 -18.47
CA MET A 1 14.38 19.26 -18.18
C MET A 1 13.29 18.45 -18.85
N THR A 2 13.64 17.46 -19.66
CA THR A 2 12.67 16.53 -20.26
C THR A 2 12.14 15.63 -19.16
N ILE A 3 10.82 15.58 -18.97
CA ILE A 3 10.22 14.67 -18.01
C ILE A 3 10.31 13.25 -18.58
N THR A 4 10.84 12.30 -17.82
CA THR A 4 10.91 10.89 -18.19
C THR A 4 10.11 10.07 -17.18
N LEU A 5 9.57 8.93 -17.61
CA LEU A 5 8.79 8.05 -16.73
C LEU A 5 9.61 7.56 -15.53
N GLU A 6 10.86 7.19 -15.76
CA GLU A 6 11.79 6.81 -14.69
C GLU A 6 12.04 7.96 -13.70
N GLY A 7 12.23 9.18 -14.21
CA GLY A 7 12.40 10.37 -13.39
C GLY A 7 11.17 10.70 -12.55
N VAL A 8 9.97 10.47 -13.09
CA VAL A 8 8.70 10.61 -12.33
C VAL A 8 8.68 9.65 -11.15
N TYR A 9 8.90 8.35 -11.38
CA TYR A 9 8.85 7.36 -10.30
C TYR A 9 9.99 7.52 -9.29
N ALA A 10 11.18 7.92 -9.73
CA ALA A 10 12.29 8.26 -8.84
C ALA A 10 11.92 9.44 -7.93
N ALA A 11 11.29 10.48 -8.46
CA ALA A 11 10.84 11.63 -7.70
C ALA A 11 9.71 11.25 -6.71
N VAL A 12 8.75 10.42 -7.11
CA VAL A 12 7.70 9.89 -6.21
C VAL A 12 8.33 9.14 -5.04
N ARG A 13 9.24 8.19 -5.31
CA ARG A 13 9.93 7.43 -4.27
C ARG A 13 10.74 8.32 -3.34
N SER A 14 11.52 9.26 -3.90
CA SER A 14 12.34 10.19 -3.11
C SER A 14 11.49 11.07 -2.20
N MET A 15 10.33 11.52 -2.66
CA MET A 15 9.41 12.38 -1.91
C MET A 15 8.78 11.68 -0.71
N LEU A 16 8.52 10.37 -0.82
CA LEU A 16 7.84 9.58 0.21
C LEU A 16 8.81 8.86 1.15
N SER A 17 10.08 8.77 0.77
CA SER A 17 11.11 8.01 1.49
C SER A 17 11.36 8.58 2.90
N GLY A 18 11.39 7.69 3.89
CA GLY A 18 11.75 8.03 5.27
C GLY A 18 10.64 8.68 6.09
N ILE A 19 9.43 8.79 5.55
CA ILE A 19 8.27 9.33 6.25
C ILE A 19 7.58 8.19 7.02
N GLU A 20 7.70 8.21 8.35
CA GLU A 20 7.08 7.23 9.23
C GLU A 20 5.55 7.22 9.06
N GLY A 21 4.99 6.04 8.76
CA GLY A 21 3.56 5.86 8.57
C GLY A 21 3.06 5.92 7.13
N LEU A 22 3.97 6.00 6.15
CA LEU A 22 3.68 5.70 4.74
C LEU A 22 4.15 4.28 4.35
N ASP A 23 4.72 3.52 5.28
CA ASP A 23 5.19 2.15 5.04
C ASP A 23 4.05 1.25 4.55
N GLY A 24 4.24 0.68 3.35
CA GLY A 24 3.29 -0.18 2.64
C GLY A 24 1.95 0.46 2.29
N ALA A 25 1.87 1.80 2.28
CA ALA A 25 0.81 2.53 1.60
C ALA A 25 0.88 2.28 0.09
N ASP A 26 -0.25 2.41 -0.59
CA ASP A 26 -0.30 2.27 -2.05
C ASP A 26 0.37 3.48 -2.71
N VAL A 27 1.46 3.23 -3.43
CA VAL A 27 2.21 4.25 -4.16
C VAL A 27 1.92 4.11 -5.65
N VAL A 28 1.84 5.25 -6.35
CA VAL A 28 1.70 5.29 -7.80
C VAL A 28 2.73 4.41 -8.50
N GLY A 29 2.26 3.51 -9.37
CA GLY A 29 3.10 2.59 -10.15
C GLY A 29 3.48 1.29 -9.46
N ASP A 30 3.16 1.07 -8.17
CA ASP A 30 3.51 -0.17 -7.46
C ASP A 30 2.52 -1.32 -7.74
N GLY A 31 1.29 -0.98 -8.12
CA GLY A 31 0.23 -1.94 -8.40
C GLY A 31 0.10 -2.29 -9.89
N PRO A 32 -0.55 -3.42 -10.24
CA PRO A 32 -0.89 -3.73 -11.62
C PRO A 32 -1.76 -2.60 -12.20
N PRO A 33 -1.45 -2.06 -13.40
CA PRO A 33 -2.21 -0.97 -14.01
C PRO A 33 -3.71 -1.27 -14.12
N ASP A 34 -4.08 -2.53 -14.37
CA ASP A 34 -5.48 -2.94 -14.59
C ASP A 34 -6.29 -3.29 -13.32
N ALA A 35 -5.73 -2.99 -12.14
CA ALA A 35 -6.33 -3.35 -10.85
C ALA A 35 -6.85 -2.14 -10.06
N GLY A 36 -7.13 -1.03 -10.74
CA GLY A 36 -7.57 0.23 -10.11
C GLY A 36 -6.44 1.02 -9.47
N ASN A 37 -5.18 0.64 -9.71
CA ASN A 37 -4.03 1.36 -9.20
C ASN A 37 -3.63 2.45 -10.19
N PRO A 38 -3.34 3.66 -9.70
CA PRO A 38 -2.85 4.72 -10.56
C PRO A 38 -1.41 4.46 -11.02
N HIS A 39 -1.14 4.78 -12.28
CA HIS A 39 0.20 4.78 -12.87
C HIS A 39 0.46 6.07 -13.64
N ALA A 40 1.75 6.33 -13.88
CA ALA A 40 2.20 7.42 -14.72
C ALA A 40 2.37 6.96 -16.18
N GLU A 41 1.93 7.80 -17.12
CA GLU A 41 2.36 7.75 -18.52
C GLU A 41 3.05 9.07 -18.88
N VAL A 42 4.06 9.04 -19.74
CA VAL A 42 4.76 10.25 -20.18
C VAL A 42 4.79 10.29 -21.70
N HIS A 43 4.15 11.30 -22.27
CA HIS A 43 4.21 11.61 -23.70
C HIS A 43 4.02 13.12 -23.90
N ASP A 44 4.53 13.64 -25.03
CA ASP A 44 4.41 15.06 -25.42
C ASP A 44 4.90 16.07 -24.36
N GLY A 45 5.88 15.66 -23.54
CA GLY A 45 6.43 16.50 -22.47
C GLY A 45 5.48 16.71 -21.27
N ALA A 46 4.39 15.96 -21.17
CA ALA A 46 3.46 15.95 -20.05
C ALA A 46 3.51 14.61 -19.29
N VAL A 47 3.03 14.64 -18.04
CA VAL A 47 2.82 13.44 -17.23
C VAL A 47 1.33 13.21 -17.07
N HIS A 48 0.89 11.99 -17.33
CA HIS A 48 -0.49 11.59 -17.24
C HIS A 48 -0.66 10.65 -16.05
N TRP A 49 -1.59 11.01 -15.17
CA TRP A 49 -2.15 10.12 -14.18
C TRP A 49 -3.21 9.27 -14.86
N VAL A 50 -3.10 7.96 -14.78
CA VAL A 50 -4.04 7.03 -15.41
C VAL A 50 -4.46 5.97 -14.40
N VAL A 51 -5.75 5.65 -14.37
CA VAL A 51 -6.30 4.53 -13.59
C VAL A 51 -7.09 3.64 -14.53
N LEU A 52 -6.75 2.35 -14.57
CA LEU A 52 -7.51 1.34 -15.30
C LEU A 52 -8.17 0.37 -14.31
N GLU A 53 -9.44 0.02 -14.57
CA GLU A 53 -10.14 -1.06 -13.90
C GLU A 53 -10.76 -2.00 -14.93
N ARG A 54 -10.38 -3.28 -14.94
CA ARG A 54 -10.96 -4.32 -15.82
C ARG A 54 -10.90 -3.95 -17.31
N ASN A 55 -9.73 -3.48 -17.72
CA ASN A 55 -9.28 -2.96 -19.01
C ASN A 55 -10.04 -1.73 -19.48
N LYS A 56 -10.59 -0.95 -18.54
CA LYS A 56 -11.27 0.30 -18.82
C LYS A 56 -10.58 1.43 -18.09
N GLU A 57 -10.21 2.47 -18.83
CA GLU A 57 -9.77 3.72 -18.24
C GLU A 57 -10.94 4.35 -17.48
N VAL A 58 -10.76 4.48 -16.16
CA VAL A 58 -11.76 5.10 -15.27
C VAL A 58 -11.36 6.52 -14.89
N GLU A 59 -10.07 6.85 -15.02
CA GLU A 59 -9.55 8.17 -14.68
C GLU A 59 -8.33 8.52 -15.53
N ARG A 60 -8.30 9.76 -16.05
CA ARG A 60 -7.11 10.38 -16.63
C ARG A 60 -7.00 11.84 -16.23
N ARG A 61 -5.82 12.24 -15.76
CA ARG A 61 -5.45 13.65 -15.51
C ARG A 61 -4.09 13.93 -16.13
N THR A 62 -3.88 15.16 -16.59
CA THR A 62 -2.63 15.56 -17.27
C THR A 62 -1.98 16.73 -16.55
N ALA A 63 -0.72 16.57 -16.16
CA ALA A 63 0.11 17.61 -15.58
C ALA A 63 1.22 18.01 -16.57
N ARG A 64 1.39 19.32 -16.79
CA ARG A 64 2.49 19.86 -17.61
C ARG A 64 3.76 20.15 -16.81
N ASN A 65 3.72 19.93 -15.49
CA ASN A 65 4.86 20.09 -14.61
C ASN A 65 4.88 18.92 -13.62
N LEU A 66 6.09 18.58 -13.16
CA LEU A 66 6.30 17.45 -12.28
C LEU A 66 5.70 17.69 -10.88
N ASP A 67 5.71 18.93 -10.38
CA ASP A 67 5.23 19.26 -9.04
C ASP A 67 3.75 18.91 -8.84
N GLU A 68 2.91 19.24 -9.83
CA GLU A 68 1.48 18.92 -9.81
C GLU A 68 1.22 17.41 -9.84
N PHE A 69 2.00 16.65 -10.63
CA PHE A 69 1.90 15.19 -10.63
C PHE A 69 2.32 14.60 -9.27
N LEU A 70 3.42 15.09 -8.70
CA LEU A 70 3.89 14.65 -7.39
C LEU A 70 2.89 14.98 -6.28
N TYR A 71 2.20 16.12 -6.36
CA TYR A 71 1.10 16.46 -5.46
C TYR A 71 -0.03 15.42 -5.53
N TRP A 72 -0.45 15.00 -6.73
CA TRP A 72 -1.47 13.95 -6.88
C TRP A 72 -1.02 12.60 -6.31
N ALA A 73 0.25 12.22 -6.54
CA ALA A 73 0.83 11.01 -5.98
C ALA A 73 0.89 11.06 -4.44
N ALA A 74 1.24 12.22 -3.87
CA ALA A 74 1.22 12.44 -2.43
C ALA A 74 -0.21 12.34 -1.87
N LEU A 75 -1.21 12.97 -2.52
CA LEU A 75 -2.61 12.88 -2.11
C LEU A 75 -3.12 11.43 -2.09
N HIS A 76 -2.79 10.63 -3.12
CA HIS A 76 -3.18 9.23 -3.18
C HIS A 76 -2.56 8.40 -2.06
N THR A 77 -1.24 8.46 -1.95
CA THR A 77 -0.48 7.65 -0.97
C THR A 77 -0.87 8.02 0.46
N THR A 78 -0.93 9.32 0.77
CA THR A 78 -1.29 9.79 2.12
C THR A 78 -2.75 9.50 2.48
N ARG A 79 -3.67 9.51 1.50
CA ARG A 79 -5.07 9.13 1.72
C ARG A 79 -5.21 7.66 2.08
N ASP A 80 -4.54 6.78 1.35
CA ASP A 80 -4.56 5.33 1.62
C ASP A 80 -4.00 5.06 3.03
N ALA A 81 -2.80 5.58 3.33
CA ALA A 81 -2.18 5.47 4.65
C ALA A 81 -3.08 6.03 5.78
N ALA A 82 -3.67 7.20 5.58
CA ALA A 82 -4.54 7.83 6.56
C ALA A 82 -5.86 7.08 6.78
N SER A 83 -6.42 6.48 5.71
CA SER A 83 -7.65 5.68 5.79
C SER A 83 -7.42 4.40 6.57
N ARG A 84 -6.29 3.71 6.32
CA ARG A 84 -5.87 2.53 7.09
C ARG A 84 -5.65 2.88 8.55
N TRP A 85 -4.96 4.00 8.81
CA TRP A 85 -4.79 4.51 10.17
C TRP A 85 -6.13 4.79 10.86
N GLU A 86 -7.08 5.44 10.18
CA GLU A 86 -8.40 5.74 10.75
C GLU A 86 -9.17 4.48 11.13
N LEU A 87 -9.14 3.44 10.31
CA LEU A 87 -9.80 2.15 10.59
C LEU A 87 -9.38 1.57 11.95
N ASP A 88 -8.11 1.74 12.32
CA ASP A 88 -7.54 1.26 13.58
C ASP A 88 -7.75 2.23 14.76
N HIS A 89 -8.12 3.48 14.46
CA HIS A 89 -8.18 4.61 15.41
C HIS A 89 -9.55 5.30 15.40
N ARG A 90 -10.61 4.54 15.12
CA ARG A 90 -11.99 5.03 15.08
C ARG A 90 -12.46 5.48 16.45
N GLY A 91 -13.24 6.56 16.45
CA GLY A 91 -13.91 7.06 17.65
C GLY A 91 -12.97 7.65 18.70
N LEU A 92 -11.75 8.05 18.32
CA LEU A 92 -10.84 8.74 19.24
C LEU A 92 -11.34 10.14 19.61
N LEU A 93 -12.06 10.81 18.72
CA LEU A 93 -12.70 12.10 19.01
C LEU A 93 -14.09 11.85 19.63
N PRO A 94 -14.30 12.14 20.92
CA PRO A 94 -15.58 11.86 21.58
C PRO A 94 -16.74 12.61 20.93
N GLY A 95 -17.85 11.91 20.70
CA GLY A 95 -19.04 12.48 20.08
C GLY A 95 -18.96 12.68 18.56
N CYS A 96 -17.81 12.40 17.93
CA CYS A 96 -17.68 12.40 16.49
C CYS A 96 -17.81 10.97 15.95
N SER A 97 -18.89 10.72 15.20
CA SER A 97 -19.11 9.45 14.48
C SER A 97 -18.73 9.52 13.00
N ASP A 98 -18.35 10.71 12.51
CA ASP A 98 -17.94 10.89 11.12
C ASP A 98 -16.50 10.40 10.92
N THR A 99 -16.39 9.19 10.38
CA THR A 99 -15.11 8.53 10.04
C THR A 99 -14.22 9.38 9.15
N ARG A 100 -14.76 10.37 8.42
CA ARG A 100 -13.96 11.26 7.57
C ARG A 100 -13.01 12.13 8.37
N VAL A 101 -13.43 12.55 9.56
CA VAL A 101 -12.65 13.47 10.38
C VAL A 101 -11.28 12.89 10.73
N GLY A 102 -11.24 11.61 11.14
CA GLY A 102 -10.00 10.95 11.57
C GLY A 102 -8.98 10.78 10.45
N TRP A 103 -9.40 10.29 9.27
CA TRP A 103 -8.47 10.12 8.16
C TRP A 103 -8.09 11.46 7.51
N LEU A 104 -8.99 12.45 7.45
CA LEU A 104 -8.64 13.79 6.97
C LEU A 104 -7.56 14.42 7.86
N ALA A 105 -7.72 14.32 9.17
CA ALA A 105 -6.76 14.84 10.14
C ALA A 105 -5.38 14.17 9.95
N ARG A 106 -5.39 12.83 9.82
CA ARG A 106 -4.15 12.07 9.61
C ARG A 106 -3.51 12.36 8.26
N GLN A 107 -4.30 12.57 7.20
CA GLN A 107 -3.79 12.90 5.88
C GLN A 107 -3.12 14.28 5.86
N VAL A 108 -3.72 15.29 6.52
CA VAL A 108 -3.08 16.62 6.69
C VAL A 108 -1.72 16.46 7.36
N GLN A 109 -1.63 15.73 8.47
CA GLN A 109 -0.36 15.50 9.16
C GLN A 109 0.69 14.79 8.30
N LEU A 110 0.29 13.78 7.51
CA LEU A 110 1.21 13.09 6.60
C LEU A 110 1.70 14.02 5.48
N LEU A 111 0.81 14.84 4.92
CA LEU A 111 1.18 15.84 3.91
C LEU A 111 2.11 16.91 4.49
N GLU A 112 1.94 17.32 5.76
CA GLU A 112 2.87 18.26 6.42
C GLU A 112 4.30 17.70 6.47
N LEU A 113 4.45 16.38 6.66
CA LEU A 113 5.75 15.70 6.63
C LEU A 113 6.32 15.56 5.22
N VAL A 114 5.46 15.42 4.21
CA VAL A 114 5.86 15.38 2.80
C VAL A 114 6.29 16.77 2.34
N ARG A 115 5.36 17.73 2.38
CA ARG A 115 5.52 19.15 2.04
C ARG A 115 4.41 20.01 2.68
N PRO A 116 4.73 20.97 3.58
CA PRO A 116 3.73 21.81 4.25
C PRO A 116 2.78 22.56 3.30
N GLU A 117 3.27 23.07 2.17
CA GLU A 117 2.46 23.84 1.22
C GLU A 117 1.37 22.98 0.58
N TRP A 118 1.62 21.68 0.44
CA TRP A 118 0.65 20.73 -0.07
C TRP A 118 -0.37 20.33 0.99
N ALA A 119 0.01 20.30 2.26
CA ALA A 119 -0.92 20.13 3.37
C ALA A 119 -1.90 21.31 3.45
N ASP A 120 -1.40 22.55 3.34
CA ASP A 120 -2.22 23.75 3.28
C ASP A 120 -3.19 23.71 2.08
N ARG A 121 -2.66 23.36 0.90
CA ARG A 121 -3.47 23.21 -0.33
C ARG A 121 -4.57 22.16 -0.15
N PHE A 122 -4.26 21.01 0.43
CA PHE A 122 -5.25 19.96 0.70
C PHE A 122 -6.29 20.42 1.73
N ARG A 123 -5.84 20.99 2.85
CA ARG A 123 -6.71 21.46 3.94
C ARG A 123 -7.72 22.49 3.46
N ALA A 124 -7.32 23.40 2.56
CA ALA A 124 -8.21 24.39 1.96
C ALA A 124 -9.34 23.77 1.12
N GLN A 125 -9.17 22.55 0.60
CA GLN A 125 -10.14 21.87 -0.25
C GLN A 125 -11.08 20.93 0.52
N ILE A 126 -10.81 20.64 1.81
CA ILE A 126 -11.56 19.65 2.59
C ILE A 126 -13.06 19.95 2.61
N LEU A 127 -13.47 21.20 2.83
CA LEU A 127 -14.90 21.54 2.92
C LEU A 127 -15.63 21.37 1.58
N GLN A 128 -14.92 21.57 0.46
CA GLN A 128 -15.46 21.36 -0.88
C GLN A 128 -15.57 19.87 -1.20
N GLN A 129 -14.55 19.09 -0.85
CA GLN A 129 -14.46 17.65 -1.17
C GLN A 129 -15.26 16.78 -0.20
N CYS A 130 -15.40 17.19 1.05
CA CYS A 130 -16.10 16.48 2.12
C CYS A 130 -17.15 17.38 2.77
N PRO A 131 -18.28 17.66 2.08
CA PRO A 131 -19.37 18.44 2.67
C PRO A 131 -19.84 17.85 4.00
N GLY A 132 -20.12 18.72 4.96
CA GLY A 132 -20.58 18.35 6.31
C GLY A 132 -19.47 18.03 7.32
N VAL A 133 -18.20 17.91 6.90
CA VAL A 133 -17.08 17.85 7.84
C VAL A 133 -16.82 19.23 8.43
N ARG A 134 -16.55 19.30 9.73
CA ARG A 134 -16.11 20.55 10.39
C ARG A 134 -14.59 20.55 10.50
N LEU A 135 -13.92 21.58 9.96
CA LEU A 135 -12.46 21.71 10.04
C LEU A 135 -11.94 21.73 11.49
N GLN A 136 -12.70 22.34 12.41
CA GLN A 136 -12.36 22.33 13.83
C GLN A 136 -12.23 20.91 14.41
N ASP A 137 -13.01 19.94 13.92
CA ASP A 137 -12.93 18.56 14.39
C ASP A 137 -11.73 17.83 13.79
N VAL A 138 -11.39 18.17 12.55
CA VAL A 138 -10.18 17.69 11.87
C VAL A 138 -8.94 18.17 12.63
N ASP A 139 -8.88 19.47 12.94
CA ASP A 139 -7.76 20.07 13.68
C ASP A 139 -7.68 19.59 15.14
N ALA A 140 -8.82 19.31 15.77
CA ALA A 140 -8.90 18.82 17.15
C ALA A 140 -8.77 17.29 17.26
N TYR A 141 -8.70 16.55 16.15
CA TYR A 141 -8.61 15.09 16.21
C TYR A 141 -7.32 14.69 16.95
N PRO A 142 -7.37 13.78 17.93
CA PRO A 142 -6.24 13.52 18.82
C PRO A 142 -5.20 12.58 18.17
N ILE A 143 -4.55 13.06 17.10
CA ILE A 143 -3.44 12.39 16.43
C ILE A 143 -2.16 12.64 17.24
N GLY A 144 -1.52 11.59 17.75
CA GLY A 144 -0.26 11.73 18.46
C GLY A 144 0.85 12.33 17.57
N ARG A 145 1.82 13.04 18.19
CA ARG A 145 3.01 13.58 17.48
C ARG A 145 3.97 12.51 16.93
N ARG A 146 3.81 11.26 17.37
CA ARG A 146 4.43 10.08 16.76
C ARG A 146 3.30 9.25 16.16
N ALA A 147 3.52 8.75 14.95
CA ALA A 147 2.71 7.71 14.36
C ALA A 147 2.85 6.44 15.21
N ARG A 148 2.17 6.37 16.36
CA ARG A 148 2.18 5.16 17.19
C ARG A 148 1.51 4.08 16.36
N LEU A 149 2.33 3.17 15.83
CA LEU A 149 1.91 2.00 15.10
C LEU A 149 0.87 1.25 15.94
N TRP A 150 -0.32 1.14 15.35
CA TRP A 150 -1.13 -0.06 15.37
C TRP A 150 -1.64 -0.53 16.75
N ARG A 151 -2.97 -0.50 16.95
CA ARG A 151 -3.61 -1.39 17.92
C ARG A 151 -3.91 -2.73 17.26
N ARG A 152 -3.16 -3.75 17.68
CA ARG A 152 -3.42 -5.20 17.53
C ARG A 152 -4.80 -5.54 16.92
N GLY A 153 -4.84 -5.78 15.62
CA GLY A 153 -5.88 -6.61 15.03
C GLY A 153 -5.91 -7.95 15.75
N LYS A 154 -7.06 -8.31 16.34
CA LYS A 154 -7.33 -9.66 16.85
C LYS A 154 -7.48 -10.64 15.68
N GLY A 155 -6.42 -10.85 14.93
CA GLY A 155 -6.34 -11.85 13.86
C GLY A 155 -5.75 -13.16 14.37
N LYS A 156 -6.29 -14.29 13.94
CA LYS A 156 -5.59 -15.58 14.04
C LYS A 156 -4.57 -15.65 12.90
N GLY A 157 -3.29 -15.71 13.23
CA GLY A 157 -2.25 -16.00 12.26
C GLY A 157 -1.13 -16.79 12.91
N ARG A 158 -0.05 -17.03 12.16
CA ARG A 158 1.01 -17.94 12.58
C ARG A 158 2.40 -17.29 12.51
N PRO A 159 3.33 -17.69 13.39
CA PRO A 159 4.75 -17.57 13.12
C PRO A 159 5.13 -18.30 11.83
N ALA A 160 6.10 -17.76 11.09
CA ALA A 160 6.83 -18.48 10.06
C ALA A 160 8.09 -19.11 10.66
N ARG A 161 8.33 -20.40 10.39
CA ARG A 161 9.53 -21.11 10.85
C ARG A 161 10.71 -20.77 9.93
N GLY A 162 11.92 -20.68 10.48
CA GLY A 162 13.16 -20.30 9.77
C GLY A 162 13.70 -21.33 8.76
N ALA A 163 12.82 -22.08 8.10
CA ALA A 163 13.15 -23.03 7.03
C ALA A 163 11.98 -23.23 6.04
N GLU A 164 10.92 -22.43 6.16
CA GLU A 164 9.81 -22.51 5.22
C GLU A 164 10.21 -21.94 3.85
N VAL A 165 9.74 -22.57 2.79
CA VAL A 165 9.97 -22.10 1.43
C VAL A 165 8.65 -21.67 0.82
N TRP A 166 8.58 -20.41 0.43
CA TRP A 166 7.41 -19.79 -0.18
C TRP A 166 7.70 -19.43 -1.63
N ASP A 167 6.64 -19.25 -2.41
CA ASP A 167 6.73 -18.75 -3.78
C ASP A 167 5.61 -17.73 -4.08
N ARG A 168 5.78 -16.97 -5.16
CA ARG A 168 4.82 -15.96 -5.62
C ARG A 168 4.96 -15.73 -7.12
N PHE A 169 3.83 -15.42 -7.75
CA PHE A 169 3.78 -14.76 -9.06
C PHE A 169 3.55 -13.26 -8.85
N GLY A 170 4.35 -12.43 -9.53
CA GLY A 170 4.29 -10.97 -9.46
C GLY A 170 5.29 -10.36 -8.48
N SER A 171 5.47 -9.04 -8.63
CA SER A 171 6.47 -8.21 -7.93
C SER A 171 6.61 -8.52 -6.43
N PRO A 172 7.84 -8.49 -5.88
CA PRO A 172 8.12 -8.65 -4.46
C PRO A 172 7.56 -7.49 -3.61
N LEU A 173 7.06 -6.41 -4.21
CA LEU A 173 6.34 -5.35 -3.49
C LEU A 173 4.98 -5.82 -2.95
N GLY A 174 4.46 -6.95 -3.45
CA GLY A 174 3.23 -7.53 -2.94
C GLY A 174 3.35 -8.19 -1.56
N ARG A 175 2.20 -8.50 -0.97
CA ARG A 175 2.07 -9.01 0.41
C ARG A 175 1.57 -10.45 0.50
N PHE A 176 1.26 -11.07 -0.63
CA PHE A 176 0.72 -12.43 -0.69
C PHE A 176 1.77 -13.42 -1.21
N ALA A 177 1.95 -14.52 -0.50
CA ALA A 177 2.80 -15.62 -0.90
C ALA A 177 2.09 -16.97 -0.69
N HIS A 178 2.63 -18.04 -1.26
CA HIS A 178 2.08 -19.39 -1.13
C HIS A 178 3.20 -20.34 -0.71
N PRO A 179 2.89 -21.52 -0.13
CA PRO A 179 3.87 -22.60 -0.04
C PRO A 179 4.45 -22.90 -1.42
N LYS A 180 5.78 -23.10 -1.50
CA LYS A 180 6.44 -23.46 -2.75
C LYS A 180 5.75 -24.66 -3.42
N GLY A 181 5.47 -24.54 -4.71
CA GLY A 181 4.85 -25.60 -5.51
C GLY A 181 3.32 -25.61 -5.48
N THR A 182 2.67 -24.60 -4.88
CA THR A 182 1.20 -24.48 -4.94
C THR A 182 0.75 -24.36 -6.42
N PRO A 183 -0.12 -25.24 -6.94
CA PRO A 183 -0.56 -25.17 -8.33
C PRO A 183 -1.22 -23.82 -8.66
N PHE A 184 -1.00 -23.26 -9.86
CA PHE A 184 -1.53 -21.95 -10.24
C PHE A 184 -3.05 -21.83 -10.06
N ALA A 185 -3.80 -22.87 -10.47
CA ALA A 185 -5.26 -22.96 -10.30
C ALA A 185 -5.71 -22.89 -8.84
N GLN A 186 -4.86 -23.29 -7.89
CA GLN A 186 -5.17 -23.23 -6.47
C GLN A 186 -4.91 -21.86 -5.84
N ARG A 187 -4.29 -20.93 -6.59
CA ARG A 187 -3.97 -19.57 -6.14
C ARG A 187 -5.04 -18.55 -6.48
N SER A 188 -6.02 -18.93 -7.30
CA SER A 188 -7.07 -18.03 -7.81
C SER A 188 -6.52 -16.68 -8.28
N LEU A 189 -5.45 -16.73 -9.08
CA LEU A 189 -4.84 -15.56 -9.71
C LEU A 189 -5.39 -15.39 -11.13
N PRO A 190 -5.48 -14.16 -11.65
CA PRO A 190 -5.82 -13.92 -13.05
C PRO A 190 -4.81 -14.61 -13.97
N PRO A 191 -5.20 -15.12 -15.16
CA PRO A 191 -4.27 -15.73 -16.11
C PRO A 191 -3.09 -14.84 -16.50
N THR A 192 -3.24 -13.51 -16.46
CA THR A 192 -2.17 -12.54 -16.74
C THR A 192 -0.97 -12.67 -15.79
N TYR A 193 -1.15 -13.24 -14.59
CA TYR A 193 -0.04 -13.47 -13.65
C TYR A 193 0.95 -14.54 -14.12
N LEU A 194 0.62 -15.35 -15.13
CA LEU A 194 1.58 -16.26 -15.76
C LEU A 194 2.67 -15.51 -16.55
N ALA A 195 2.39 -14.27 -16.98
CA ALA A 195 3.35 -13.41 -17.65
C ALA A 195 4.17 -12.56 -16.66
N CYS A 196 3.80 -12.57 -15.36
CA CYS A 196 4.56 -11.92 -14.32
C CYS A 196 5.75 -12.80 -13.88
N GLU A 197 6.74 -12.17 -13.28
CA GLU A 197 7.89 -12.88 -12.71
C GLU A 197 7.44 -13.88 -11.62
N TYR A 198 8.09 -15.04 -11.60
CA TYR A 198 7.88 -16.07 -10.59
C TYR A 198 9.10 -16.12 -9.68
N HIS A 199 8.86 -16.05 -8.39
CA HIS A 199 9.91 -15.96 -7.38
C HIS A 199 9.74 -17.04 -6.32
N VAL A 200 10.87 -17.49 -5.77
CA VAL A 200 10.94 -18.47 -4.68
C VAL A 200 11.78 -17.89 -3.56
N TYR A 201 11.32 -18.04 -2.32
CA TYR A 201 11.96 -17.47 -1.15
C TYR A 201 12.10 -18.50 -0.03
N SER A 202 13.27 -18.55 0.59
CA SER A 202 13.50 -19.32 1.82
C SER A 202 13.47 -18.39 3.03
N TRP A 203 12.69 -18.74 4.04
CA TRP A 203 12.81 -18.10 5.36
C TRP A 203 14.16 -18.47 5.97
N ILE A 204 14.96 -17.45 6.31
CA ILE A 204 16.28 -17.60 6.93
C ILE A 204 16.27 -17.18 8.40
N ARG A 205 15.21 -16.51 8.85
CA ARG A 205 15.01 -16.09 10.25
C ARG A 205 13.59 -16.37 10.72
N LEU A 206 13.44 -16.72 11.99
CA LEU A 206 12.13 -16.97 12.60
C LEU A 206 11.31 -15.68 12.75
N TRP A 207 10.05 -15.71 12.31
CA TRP A 207 9.06 -14.69 12.66
C TRP A 207 8.50 -14.94 14.06
N SER A 208 9.26 -14.53 15.08
CA SER A 208 8.97 -14.83 16.49
C SER A 208 7.76 -14.06 17.06
N ARG A 209 7.35 -14.38 18.29
CA ARG A 209 6.30 -13.62 19.01
C ARG A 209 6.61 -12.13 19.13
N GLU A 210 7.87 -11.76 19.31
CA GLU A 210 8.28 -10.35 19.36
C GLU A 210 8.00 -9.64 18.03
N HIS A 211 8.25 -10.30 16.90
CA HIS A 211 7.90 -9.78 15.58
C HIS A 211 6.39 -9.69 15.41
N VAL A 212 5.65 -10.70 15.88
CA VAL A 212 4.18 -10.64 15.89
C VAL A 212 3.67 -9.46 16.69
N ASP A 213 4.26 -9.17 17.85
CA ASP A 213 3.88 -8.03 18.68
C ASP A 213 4.25 -6.69 18.04
N LYS A 214 5.37 -6.63 17.32
CA LYS A 214 5.87 -5.41 16.67
C LYS A 214 5.20 -5.10 15.33
N TYR A 215 4.96 -6.14 14.53
CA TYR A 215 4.62 -6.03 13.11
C TYR A 215 3.29 -6.69 12.76
N GLY A 216 2.77 -7.57 13.62
CA GLY A 216 1.54 -8.31 13.39
C GLY A 216 1.74 -9.75 12.93
N PHE A 217 0.61 -10.46 12.84
CA PHE A 217 0.59 -11.86 12.42
C PHE A 217 0.68 -11.98 10.90
N ILE A 218 1.46 -12.96 10.45
CA ILE A 218 1.30 -13.51 9.10
C ILE A 218 0.00 -14.31 9.11
N GLN A 219 -0.98 -13.83 8.36
CA GLN A 219 -2.26 -14.52 8.23
C GLN A 219 -2.10 -15.70 7.27
N SER A 220 -2.77 -16.81 7.58
CA SER A 220 -2.80 -17.99 6.71
C SER A 220 -4.24 -18.43 6.50
N GLY A 221 -4.61 -18.70 5.25
CA GLY A 221 -5.97 -19.07 4.91
C GLY A 221 -6.05 -19.90 3.64
N LYS A 222 -7.25 -20.44 3.40
CA LYS A 222 -7.58 -21.08 2.13
C LYS A 222 -8.00 -20.02 1.12
N VAL A 223 -7.41 -20.10 -0.07
CA VAL A 223 -7.77 -19.23 -1.19
C VAL A 223 -9.16 -19.60 -1.67
N ALA A 224 -10.07 -18.62 -1.77
CA ALA A 224 -11.41 -18.84 -2.32
C ALA A 224 -11.35 -19.04 -3.85
N PRO A 225 -12.30 -19.77 -4.46
CA PRO A 225 -12.42 -19.85 -5.92
C PRO A 225 -12.61 -18.47 -6.53
N TRP A 226 -11.83 -18.11 -7.57
CA TRP A 226 -11.94 -16.83 -8.28
C TRP A 226 -11.27 -16.87 -9.65
N PHE A 227 -11.52 -15.88 -10.52
CA PHE A 227 -10.98 -15.79 -11.91
C PHE A 227 -11.17 -17.07 -12.75
N GLY A 228 -12.28 -17.79 -12.54
CA GLY A 228 -12.54 -19.07 -13.21
C GLY A 228 -11.65 -20.23 -12.73
N GLN A 229 -10.89 -20.04 -11.64
CA GLN A 229 -10.02 -21.03 -11.02
C GLN A 229 -10.66 -21.57 -9.73
N PRO A 230 -10.40 -22.84 -9.37
CA PRO A 230 -11.01 -23.48 -8.20
C PRO A 230 -10.48 -22.99 -6.85
N GLY A 231 -9.29 -22.40 -6.78
CA GLY A 231 -8.68 -22.01 -5.52
C GLY A 231 -8.37 -23.22 -4.62
N GLY A 232 -8.49 -23.05 -3.30
CA GLY A 232 -8.28 -24.11 -2.30
C GLY A 232 -6.83 -24.30 -1.84
N GLY A 233 -5.88 -23.60 -2.47
CA GLY A 233 -4.50 -23.50 -2.01
C GLY A 233 -4.41 -22.81 -0.65
N THR A 234 -3.29 -22.99 0.03
CA THR A 234 -2.98 -22.19 1.22
C THR A 234 -2.26 -20.93 0.75
N GLN A 235 -2.69 -19.76 1.22
CA GLN A 235 -1.93 -18.52 1.05
C GLN A 235 -1.51 -17.95 2.40
N PHE A 236 -0.45 -17.15 2.35
CA PHE A 236 0.02 -16.31 3.43
C PHE A 236 -0.14 -14.85 3.03
N LEU A 237 -0.73 -14.07 3.93
CA LEU A 237 -0.79 -12.62 3.82
C LEU A 237 0.11 -12.03 4.90
N LEU A 238 1.12 -11.30 4.45
CA LEU A 238 2.00 -10.54 5.32
C LEU A 238 1.22 -9.41 6.02
N PRO A 239 1.67 -8.98 7.21
CA PRO A 239 1.08 -7.85 7.88
C PRO A 239 1.06 -6.59 7.01
N GLU A 240 0.22 -5.65 7.39
CA GLU A 240 0.14 -4.36 6.73
C GLU A 240 1.45 -3.59 6.88
N GLY A 241 1.86 -2.86 5.84
CA GLY A 241 3.18 -2.23 5.80
C GLY A 241 4.34 -3.15 5.39
N ILE A 242 4.14 -4.47 5.31
CA ILE A 242 5.21 -5.44 5.07
C ILE A 242 5.04 -6.14 3.73
N SER A 243 5.94 -5.82 2.79
CA SER A 243 6.07 -6.51 1.51
C SER A 243 7.06 -7.68 1.58
N VAL A 244 7.05 -8.53 0.55
CA VAL A 244 8.08 -9.58 0.38
C VAL A 244 9.46 -8.94 0.22
N GLN A 245 9.57 -7.82 -0.49
CA GLN A 245 10.82 -7.07 -0.65
C GLN A 245 11.36 -6.60 0.71
N TRP A 246 10.51 -6.04 1.57
CA TRP A 246 10.92 -5.63 2.91
C TRP A 246 11.47 -6.82 3.72
N LEU A 247 10.88 -8.01 3.60
CA LEU A 247 11.42 -9.20 4.28
C LEU A 247 12.81 -9.60 3.76
N ILE A 248 13.09 -9.39 2.47
CA ILE A 248 14.43 -9.61 1.88
C ILE A 248 15.40 -8.57 2.44
N ASP A 249 15.05 -7.29 2.35
CA ASP A 249 15.91 -6.18 2.76
C ASP A 249 16.27 -6.25 4.26
N GLN A 250 15.34 -6.72 5.09
CA GLN A 250 15.55 -6.92 6.52
C GLN A 250 16.16 -8.28 6.89
N GLY A 251 16.48 -9.11 5.89
CA GLY A 251 17.14 -10.41 6.09
C GLY A 251 16.27 -11.45 6.81
N TYR A 252 14.95 -11.40 6.67
CA TYR A 252 14.05 -12.45 7.15
C TYR A 252 13.96 -13.63 6.19
N ILE A 253 13.93 -13.31 4.89
CA ILE A 253 13.89 -14.28 3.80
C ILE A 253 15.01 -13.99 2.81
N ARG A 254 15.35 -14.98 2.00
CA ARG A 254 16.27 -14.85 0.89
C ARG A 254 15.61 -15.37 -0.37
N GLU A 255 15.78 -14.66 -1.48
CA GLU A 255 15.37 -15.15 -2.78
C GLU A 255 16.27 -16.28 -3.26
N GLU A 256 15.65 -17.35 -3.78
CA GLU A 256 16.32 -18.53 -4.29
C GLU A 256 16.28 -18.52 -5.83
N PRO A 257 17.34 -19.00 -6.50
CA PRO A 257 17.33 -19.12 -7.95
C PRO A 257 16.24 -20.10 -8.39
N VAL A 258 15.40 -19.66 -9.33
CA VAL A 258 14.42 -20.52 -9.99
C VAL A 258 15.15 -21.32 -11.07
N ARG A 259 15.16 -22.64 -10.93
CA ARG A 259 15.69 -23.57 -11.93
C ARG A 259 14.59 -24.06 -12.85
#